data_AF-A0A9D1QSX7-F1
#
_entry.id   AF-A0A9D1QSX7-F1
#
_cell.length_a   1.000
_cell.length_b   1.000
_cell.length_c   1.000
_cell.angle_alpha   90.00
_cell.angle_beta   90.00
_cell.angle_gamma   90.00
#
_symmetry.space_group_name_H-M   'P 1'
#
loop_
_entity.id
_entity.type
_entity.pdbx_description
1 polymer ?
#
loop_
_entity_poly.entity_id
_entity_poly.type
_entity_poly.pdbx_seq_one_letter_code
_entity_poly.pdbx_strand_id
1 'polypeptide(L)'
;MLDGKAFGKKAIASEWRNPAVWLYGDLAPGNLWVKDGRLCGVFDFGIMAAGAPARDYAMAWSFFDSAGRRCFLKGLDSETIDLAGGWALWKALITYRDAGKKRLIMPGFR
;
A
#
# COMPACT_ATOMS: atom_id res chain seq x y z
N MET A 1 1.89 0.97 17.58
CA MET A 1 2.37 -0.22 16.85
C MET A 1 1.17 -0.98 16.31
N LEU A 2 1.28 -1.56 15.10
CA LEU A 2 0.23 -2.42 14.55
C LEU A 2 0.12 -3.70 15.39
N ASP A 3 -1.10 -4.08 15.77
CA ASP A 3 -1.35 -5.45 16.20
C ASP A 3 -1.40 -6.33 14.95
N GLY A 4 -0.22 -6.81 14.53
CA GLY A 4 -0.09 -7.66 13.34
C GLY A 4 -0.89 -8.97 13.43
N LYS A 5 -1.18 -9.46 14.65
CA LYS A 5 -1.97 -10.69 14.83
C LYS A 5 -3.45 -10.45 14.52
N ALA A 6 -3.99 -9.30 14.96
CA ALA A 6 -5.38 -8.93 14.69
C ALA A 6 -5.64 -8.71 13.19
N PHE A 7 -4.72 -8.04 12.48
CA PHE A 7 -4.83 -7.82 11.04
C PHE A 7 -4.72 -9.11 10.23
N GLY A 8 -3.72 -9.95 10.53
CA GLY A 8 -3.53 -11.21 9.81
C GLY A 8 -4.77 -12.11 9.88
N LYS A 9 -5.38 -12.25 11.08
CA LYS A 9 -6.56 -13.09 11.25
C LYS A 9 -7.78 -12.59 10.48
N LYS A 10 -8.02 -11.27 10.47
CA LYS A 10 -9.12 -10.67 9.71
C LYS A 10 -8.89 -10.76 8.21
N ALA A 11 -7.69 -10.43 7.75
CA ALA A 11 -7.32 -10.48 6.34
C ALA A 11 -7.49 -11.89 5.74
N ILE A 12 -7.10 -12.94 6.47
CA ILE A 12 -7.27 -14.34 6.03
C ILE A 12 -8.76 -14.74 6.00
N ALA A 13 -9.62 -14.09 6.77
CA ALA A 13 -11.06 -14.34 6.82
C ALA A 13 -11.87 -13.49 5.84
N SER A 14 -11.26 -12.49 5.20
CA SER A 14 -11.89 -11.59 4.23
C SER A 14 -11.65 -12.05 2.80
N GLU A 15 -12.57 -11.72 1.89
CA GLU A 15 -12.49 -12.14 0.49
C GLU A 15 -13.01 -11.04 -0.45
N TRP A 16 -12.28 -10.80 -1.55
CA TRP A 16 -12.79 -9.95 -2.62
C TRP A 16 -13.73 -10.74 -3.53
N ARG A 17 -15.02 -10.40 -3.52
CA ARG A 17 -16.07 -11.12 -4.27
C ARG A 17 -16.59 -10.40 -5.51
N ASN A 18 -16.07 -9.23 -5.80
CA ASN A 18 -16.46 -8.43 -6.96
C ASN A 18 -15.53 -8.72 -8.15
N PRO A 19 -15.85 -8.25 -9.37
CA PRO A 19 -14.95 -8.37 -10.51
C PRO A 19 -13.55 -7.83 -10.21
N ALA A 20 -12.55 -8.45 -10.82
CA ALA A 20 -11.18 -7.97 -10.76
C ALA A 20 -11.10 -6.54 -11.34
N VAL A 21 -10.34 -5.68 -10.68
CA VAL A 21 -10.07 -4.31 -11.15
C VAL A 21 -8.61 -4.18 -11.51
N TRP A 22 -8.29 -3.19 -12.35
CA TRP A 22 -6.90 -2.85 -12.64
C TRP A 22 -6.20 -2.32 -11.39
N LEU A 23 -5.07 -2.95 -11.07
CA LEU A 23 -4.21 -2.60 -9.96
C LEU A 23 -2.92 -1.99 -10.51
N TYR A 24 -2.42 -0.98 -9.81
CA TYR A 24 -1.07 -0.51 -10.01
C TYR A 24 -0.04 -1.57 -9.59
N GLY A 25 -0.30 -2.24 -8.48
CA GLY A 25 0.46 -3.40 -8.00
C GLY A 25 1.62 -3.04 -7.07
N ASP A 26 2.36 -1.96 -7.35
CA ASP A 26 3.46 -1.45 -6.50
C ASP A 26 3.27 0.01 -6.04
N LEU A 27 2.12 0.32 -5.41
CA LEU A 27 1.90 1.68 -4.93
C LEU A 27 2.84 1.97 -3.73
N ALA A 28 3.96 2.64 -4.01
CA ALA A 28 5.01 2.96 -3.06
C ALA A 28 5.54 4.38 -3.27
N PRO A 29 6.05 5.07 -2.23
CA PRO A 29 6.48 6.47 -2.35
C PRO A 29 7.53 6.72 -3.43
N GLY A 30 8.37 5.71 -3.72
CA GLY A 30 9.40 5.79 -4.75
C GLY A 30 8.85 5.81 -6.18
N ASN A 31 7.57 5.48 -6.38
CA ASN A 31 6.90 5.39 -7.68
C ASN A 31 5.89 6.54 -7.88
N LEU A 32 5.82 7.47 -6.92
CA LEU A 32 4.90 8.61 -6.94
C LEU A 32 5.69 9.91 -7.10
N TRP A 33 5.22 10.78 -7.99
CA TRP A 33 5.73 12.13 -8.10
C TRP A 33 4.76 13.13 -7.47
N VAL A 34 5.22 13.87 -6.47
CA VAL A 34 4.45 14.89 -5.76
C VAL A 34 5.11 16.25 -5.94
N LYS A 35 4.31 17.26 -6.31
CA LYS A 35 4.73 18.67 -6.37
C LYS A 35 3.71 19.52 -5.63
N ASP A 36 4.17 20.42 -4.75
CA ASP A 36 3.32 21.32 -3.96
C ASP A 36 2.19 20.60 -3.20
N GLY A 37 2.50 19.41 -2.67
CA GLY A 37 1.54 18.57 -1.95
C GLY A 37 0.49 17.88 -2.83
N ARG A 38 0.62 17.92 -4.16
CA ARG A 38 -0.30 17.27 -5.11
C ARG A 38 0.42 16.16 -5.86
N LEU A 39 -0.27 15.03 -6.06
CA LEU A 39 0.22 13.95 -6.91
C LEU A 39 0.21 14.42 -8.38
N CYS A 40 1.36 14.38 -9.03
CA CYS A 40 1.57 14.84 -10.41
C CYS A 40 1.88 13.71 -11.38
N GLY A 41 2.24 12.53 -10.88
CA GLY A 41 2.54 11.38 -11.72
C GLY A 41 2.74 10.10 -10.95
N VAL A 42 2.61 9.00 -11.66
CA VAL A 42 2.92 7.64 -11.19
C VAL A 42 3.76 6.97 -12.27
N PHE A 43 4.82 6.26 -11.90
CA PHE A 43 5.75 5.63 -12.83
C PHE A 43 6.25 4.30 -12.28
N ASP A 44 6.69 3.42 -13.19
CA ASP A 44 7.00 2.00 -12.94
C ASP A 44 5.76 1.09 -12.87
N PHE A 45 5.15 0.90 -14.04
CA PHE A 45 3.95 0.08 -14.24
C PHE A 45 4.26 -1.42 -14.45
N GLY A 46 5.48 -1.86 -14.11
CA GLY A 46 5.99 -3.20 -14.47
C GLY A 46 5.24 -4.37 -13.84
N ILE A 47 4.45 -4.12 -12.78
CA ILE A 47 3.70 -5.16 -12.06
C ILE A 47 2.19 -4.93 -11.98
N MET A 48 1.64 -4.12 -12.90
CA MET A 48 0.20 -3.96 -13.03
C MET A 48 -0.47 -5.30 -13.30
N ALA A 49 -1.61 -5.53 -12.67
CA ALA A 49 -2.40 -6.74 -12.84
C ALA A 49 -3.87 -6.49 -12.56
N ALA A 50 -4.74 -7.35 -13.07
CA ALA A 50 -6.13 -7.39 -12.63
C ALA A 50 -6.23 -8.19 -11.32
N GLY A 51 -6.95 -7.67 -10.33
CA GLY A 51 -7.17 -8.39 -9.07
C GLY A 51 -7.98 -7.62 -8.04
N ALA A 52 -7.80 -7.96 -6.76
CA ALA A 52 -8.45 -7.29 -5.65
C ALA A 52 -7.81 -5.91 -5.37
N PRO A 53 -8.61 -4.84 -5.18
CA PRO A 53 -8.11 -3.47 -5.02
C PRO A 53 -7.25 -3.27 -3.75
N ALA A 54 -7.42 -4.15 -2.76
CA ALA A 54 -6.73 -4.09 -1.47
C ALA A 54 -5.20 -3.99 -1.55
N ARG A 55 -4.56 -4.51 -2.62
CA ARG A 55 -3.10 -4.49 -2.78
C ARG A 55 -2.53 -3.06 -2.86
N ASP A 56 -3.22 -2.15 -3.56
CA ASP A 56 -2.77 -0.76 -3.71
C ASP A 56 -3.00 0.05 -2.44
N TYR A 57 -4.02 -0.30 -1.64
CA TYR A 57 -4.31 0.35 -0.37
C TYR A 57 -3.32 0.00 0.75
N ALA A 58 -2.48 -1.03 0.59
CA ALA A 58 -1.48 -1.40 1.60
C ALA A 58 -0.48 -0.27 1.92
N MET A 59 -0.31 0.71 1.01
CA MET A 59 0.49 1.92 1.25
C MET A 59 0.00 2.74 2.46
N ALA A 60 -1.28 2.59 2.84
CA ALA A 60 -1.88 3.24 3.98
C ALA A 60 -1.10 3.01 5.29
N TRP A 61 -0.41 1.88 5.41
CA TRP A 61 0.37 1.50 6.59
C TRP A 61 1.87 1.78 6.46
N SER A 62 2.42 1.85 5.24
CA SER A 62 3.86 2.05 5.02
C SER A 62 4.25 3.52 4.84
N PHE A 63 3.31 4.38 4.45
CA PHE A 63 3.59 5.80 4.17
C PHE A 63 2.84 6.78 5.05
N PHE A 64 1.55 6.54 5.31
CA PHE A 64 0.73 7.49 6.04
C PHE A 64 0.79 7.30 7.55
N ASP A 65 0.76 8.44 8.26
CA ASP A 65 0.48 8.49 9.68
C ASP A 65 -1.00 8.13 9.97
N SER A 66 -1.39 8.16 11.25
CA SER A 66 -2.74 7.78 11.66
C SER A 66 -3.83 8.66 11.03
N ALA A 67 -3.58 9.96 10.85
CA ALA A 67 -4.56 10.88 10.29
C ALA A 67 -4.68 10.73 8.77
N GLY A 68 -3.55 10.69 8.08
CA GLY A 68 -3.47 10.46 6.64
C GLY A 68 -4.06 9.11 6.25
N ARG A 69 -3.81 8.05 7.04
CA ARG A 69 -4.39 6.72 6.82
C ARG A 69 -5.92 6.74 6.88
N ARG A 70 -6.51 7.43 7.86
CA ARG A 70 -7.96 7.56 7.97
C ARG A 70 -8.55 8.31 6.77
N CYS A 71 -7.86 9.34 6.28
CA CYS A 71 -8.28 10.07 5.10
C CYS A 71 -8.18 9.20 3.83
N PHE A 72 -7.06 8.51 3.65
CA PHE A 72 -6.77 7.70 2.48
C PHE A 72 -7.69 6.48 2.34
N LEU A 73 -8.08 5.85 3.45
CA LEU A 73 -9.00 4.70 3.46
C LEU A 73 -10.47 5.10 3.58
N LYS A 74 -10.79 6.40 3.54
CA LYS A 74 -12.15 6.89 3.73
C LYS A 74 -13.06 6.37 2.61
N GLY A 75 -14.19 5.76 3.01
CA GLY A 75 -15.19 5.25 2.08
C GLY A 75 -14.99 3.80 1.63
N LEU A 76 -13.91 3.15 2.07
CA LEU A 76 -13.73 1.71 1.85
C LEU A 76 -14.50 0.90 2.88
N ASP A 77 -14.96 -0.28 2.45
CA ASP A 77 -15.56 -1.27 3.34
C ASP A 77 -14.50 -1.93 4.25
N SER A 78 -14.97 -2.55 5.33
CA SER A 78 -14.07 -3.16 6.32
C SER A 78 -13.27 -4.33 5.77
N GLU A 79 -13.82 -5.14 4.86
CA GLU A 79 -13.10 -6.29 4.30
C GLU A 79 -11.95 -5.84 3.39
N THR A 80 -12.17 -4.81 2.57
CA THR A 80 -11.11 -4.20 1.76
C THR A 80 -10.00 -3.62 2.64
N ILE A 81 -10.35 -2.97 3.75
CA ILE A 81 -9.37 -2.43 4.71
C ILE A 81 -8.58 -3.56 5.39
N ASP A 82 -9.26 -4.63 5.82
CA ASP A 82 -8.62 -5.77 6.46
C ASP A 82 -7.66 -6.49 5.49
N LEU A 83 -8.09 -6.73 4.25
CA LEU A 83 -7.25 -7.28 3.17
C LEU A 83 -6.03 -6.39 2.89
N ALA A 84 -6.22 -5.07 2.83
CA ALA A 84 -5.14 -4.13 2.58
C ALA A 84 -4.09 -4.13 3.71
N GLY A 85 -4.54 -4.28 4.96
CA GLY A 85 -3.67 -4.48 6.11
C GLY A 85 -2.89 -5.80 6.03
N GLY A 86 -3.52 -6.87 5.56
CA GLY A 86 -2.85 -8.15 5.27
C GLY A 86 -1.73 -8.00 4.23
N TRP A 87 -2.00 -7.29 3.13
CA TRP A 87 -0.99 -6.97 2.12
C TRP A 87 0.16 -6.12 2.67
N ALA A 88 -0.13 -5.17 3.57
CA ALA A 88 0.90 -4.37 4.22
C ALA A 88 1.82 -5.22 5.10
N LEU A 89 1.24 -6.16 5.87
CA LEU A 89 2.00 -7.12 6.67
C LEU A 89 2.87 -8.03 5.80
N TRP A 90 2.31 -8.59 4.73
CA TRP A 90 3.06 -9.43 3.78
C TRP A 90 4.23 -8.66 3.17
N LYS A 91 4.00 -7.43 2.69
CA LYS A 91 5.07 -6.55 2.16
C LYS A 91 6.17 -6.32 3.18
N ALA A 92 5.80 -5.97 4.42
CA ALA A 92 6.75 -5.75 5.49
C ALA A 92 7.63 -6.98 5.77
N LEU A 93 7.04 -8.19 5.75
CA LEU A 93 7.77 -9.45 5.97
C LEU A 93 8.76 -9.76 4.86
N ILE A 94 8.38 -9.59 3.59
CA ILE A 94 9.27 -9.89 2.46
C ILE A 94 10.40 -8.85 2.32
N THR A 95 10.16 -7.59 2.71
CA THR A 95 11.18 -6.53 2.67
C THR A 95 11.99 -6.42 3.96
N TYR A 96 11.65 -7.19 5.00
CA TYR A 96 12.27 -7.07 6.33
C TYR A 96 13.80 -7.18 6.28
N ARG A 97 14.33 -8.03 5.39
CA ARG A 97 15.77 -8.25 5.23
C ARG A 97 16.50 -7.13 4.46
N ASP A 98 15.78 -6.29 3.73
CA ASP A 98 16.35 -5.19 2.94
C ASP A 98 16.41 -3.85 3.69
N ALA A 99 15.89 -3.77 4.93
CA ALA A 99 15.86 -2.56 5.74
C ALA A 99 17.24 -1.96 6.10
N GLY A 100 18.34 -2.69 5.85
CA GLY A 100 19.71 -2.22 6.02
C GLY A 100 20.36 -1.64 4.76
N LYS A 101 19.74 -1.72 3.59
CA LYS A 101 20.28 -1.16 2.35
C LYS A 101 19.80 0.28 2.20
N LYS A 102 20.74 1.24 2.16
CA LYS A 102 20.44 2.64 1.86
C LYS A 102 19.62 2.70 0.57
N ARG A 103 18.39 3.20 0.66
CA ARG A 103 17.56 3.53 -0.50
C ARG A 103 18.31 4.65 -1.24
N LEU A 104 18.74 4.42 -2.48
CA LEU A 104 19.27 5.49 -3.32
C LEU A 104 18.14 6.49 -3.55
N ILE A 105 18.13 7.55 -2.77
CA ILE A 105 17.39 8.76 -3.12
C ILE A 105 18.23 9.41 -4.21
N MET A 106 17.73 9.45 -5.45
CA MET A 106 18.39 10.21 -6.50
C MET A 106 18.42 11.69 -6.07
N PRO A 107 19.60 12.30 -5.88
CA PRO A 107 19.69 13.71 -5.53
C PRO A 107 19.35 14.51 -6.78
N GLY A 108 18.25 15.28 -6.78
CA GLY A 108 17.96 16.10 -7.96
C GLY A 108 16.68 16.91 -8.02
N PHE A 109 15.70 16.71 -7.14
CA PHE A 109 14.45 17.47 -7.23
C PHE A 109 14.07 18.04 -5.86
N ARG A 110 14.41 19.32 -5.68
CA ARG A 110 13.76 20.23 -4.72
C ARG A 110 12.62 20.95 -5.43
#